data_AF-A0A377LU69-F1
#
_entry.id   AF-A0A377LU69-F1
#
_cell.length_a   1.000
_cell.length_b   1.000
_cell.length_c   1.000
_cell.angle_alpha   90.00
_cell.angle_beta   90.00
_cell.angle_gamma   90.00
#
_symmetry.space_group_name_H-M   'P 1'
#
loop_
_entity.id
_entity.type
_entity.pdbx_description
1 polymer ?
#
loop_
_entity_poly.entity_id
_entity_poly.type
_entity_poly.pdbx_seq_one_letter_code
_entity_poly.pdbx_strand_id
1 'polypeptide(L)' 'MANCAVTTASLDSYYGEAMALGERTPVALLDFAASARLAVGEALTNIAATQIGDIKRIKLSANWMAAAGHPGEDAACMKL' A
#
# COMPACT_ATOMS: atom_id res chain seq x y z
N MET A 1 -5.67 3.00 -18.55
CA MET A 1 -5.51 2.13 -17.36
C MET A 1 -5.52 3.04 -16.14
N ALA A 2 -6.22 2.69 -15.07
CA ALA A 2 -6.34 3.52 -13.87
C ALA A 2 -5.47 2.95 -12.74
N ASN A 3 -4.76 3.80 -12.02
CA ASN A 3 -3.84 3.40 -10.94
C ASN A 3 -4.54 3.36 -9.57
N CYS A 4 -5.68 4.04 -9.43
CA CYS A 4 -6.47 4.10 -8.21
C CYS A 4 -7.97 4.12 -8.53
N ALA A 5 -8.80 3.71 -7.57
CA ALA A 5 -10.25 3.87 -7.61
C ALA A 5 -10.67 5.16 -6.90
N VAL A 6 -11.75 5.79 -7.37
CA VAL A 6 -12.37 6.96 -6.74
C VAL A 6 -13.88 6.76 -6.70
N THR A 7 -14.50 6.97 -5.53
CA THR A 7 -15.95 6.87 -5.30
C THR A 7 -16.47 8.20 -4.75
N THR A 8 -17.67 8.62 -5.14
CA THR A 8 -18.28 9.83 -4.59
C THR A 8 -18.85 9.57 -3.19
N ALA A 9 -18.83 10.60 -2.33
CA ALA A 9 -19.35 10.51 -0.98
C ALA A 9 -20.89 10.47 -0.95
N SER A 10 -21.54 11.05 -1.96
CA SER A 10 -22.99 11.04 -2.18
C SER A 10 -23.30 11.15 -3.68
N LEU A 11 -24.58 11.02 -4.06
CA LEU A 11 -25.02 11.14 -5.46
C LEU A 11 -25.01 12.58 -5.99
N ASP A 12 -24.87 13.57 -5.11
CA ASP A 12 -24.96 15.01 -5.38
C ASP A 12 -23.70 15.79 -4.98
N SER A 13 -22.57 15.10 -4.76
CA SER A 13 -21.32 15.71 -4.32
C SER A 13 -20.13 15.34 -5.20
N TYR A 14 -19.19 16.27 -5.31
CA TYR A 14 -17.88 16.02 -5.94
C TYR A 14 -16.80 15.58 -4.94
N TYR A 15 -17.12 15.54 -3.64
CA TYR A 15 -16.26 14.91 -2.65
C TYR A 15 -16.35 13.39 -2.72
N GLY A 16 -15.34 12.70 -2.21
CA GLY A 16 -15.25 11.26 -2.35
C GLY A 16 -14.11 10.60 -1.59
N GLU A 17 -13.95 9.31 -1.84
CA GLU A 17 -12.92 8.45 -1.29
C GLU A 17 -12.05 7.91 -2.41
N ALA A 18 -10.80 7.59 -2.11
CA ALA A 18 -9.86 7.05 -3.08
C ALA A 18 -9.13 5.84 -2.50
N MET A 19 -8.91 4.81 -3.33
CA MET A 19 -8.28 3.56 -2.95
C MET A 19 -7.17 3.20 -3.94
N ALA A 20 -6.01 2.81 -3.42
CA ALA A 20 -4.89 2.32 -4.22
C ALA A 20 -4.19 1.17 -3.50
N LEU A 21 -3.53 0.30 -4.25
CA LEU A 21 -2.77 -0.84 -3.75
C LEU A 21 -1.30 -0.69 -4.14
N GLY A 22 -0.40 -1.22 -3.32
CA GLY A 22 1.01 -1.39 -3.65
C GLY A 22 1.52 -2.70 -3.07
N GLU A 23 2.27 -3.45 -3.89
CA GLU A 23 2.85 -4.73 -3.48
C GLU A 23 4.16 -4.99 -4.22
N ARG A 24 5.19 -5.43 -3.50
CA ARG A 24 6.48 -5.80 -4.10
C ARG A 24 7.07 -7.07 -3.52
N THR A 25 6.21 -8.06 -3.29
CA THR A 25 6.54 -9.37 -2.69
C THR A 25 7.82 -10.03 -3.25
N PRO A 26 8.09 -10.02 -4.57
CA PRO A 26 9.34 -10.62 -5.08
C PRO A 26 10.62 -9.97 -4.55
N VAL A 27 10.59 -8.69 -4.15
CA VAL A 27 11.75 -7.99 -3.56
C VAL A 27 12.08 -8.54 -2.17
N ALA A 28 11.12 -9.15 -1.48
CA ALA A 28 11.32 -9.70 -0.14
C ALA A 28 12.36 -10.83 -0.13
N LEU A 29 12.53 -11.54 -1.24
CA LEU A 29 13.57 -12.57 -1.40
C LEU A 29 15.00 -12.02 -1.32
N LEU A 30 15.18 -10.71 -1.58
CA LEU A 30 16.47 -10.02 -1.51
C LEU A 30 16.57 -9.12 -0.27
N ASP A 31 15.53 -8.34 0.01
CA ASP A 31 15.42 -7.45 1.16
C ASP A 31 13.94 -7.26 1.54
N PHE A 32 13.56 -7.88 2.65
CA PHE A 32 12.23 -7.79 3.22
C PHE A 32 11.81 -6.35 3.55
N ALA A 33 12.70 -5.57 4.17
CA ALA A 33 12.40 -4.19 4.54
C ALA A 33 12.27 -3.30 3.29
N ALA A 34 13.06 -3.55 2.25
CA ALA A 34 12.88 -2.87 0.96
C ALA A 34 11.53 -3.22 0.31
N SER A 35 11.10 -4.48 0.37
CA SER A 35 9.78 -4.90 -0.13
C SER A 35 8.65 -4.11 0.54
N ALA A 36 8.66 -3.99 1.87
CA ALA A 36 7.66 -3.23 2.60
C ALA A 36 7.68 -1.73 2.26
N ARG A 37 8.88 -1.11 2.20
CA ARG A 37 9.02 0.30 1.79
C ARG A 37 8.51 0.55 0.37
N LEU A 38 8.77 -0.38 -0.55
CA LEU A 38 8.29 -0.28 -1.93
C LEU A 38 6.77 -0.47 -2.02
N ALA A 39 6.18 -1.36 -1.22
CA ALA A 39 4.72 -1.51 -1.17
C ALA A 39 4.03 -0.21 -0.73
N VAL A 40 4.54 0.45 0.32
CA VAL A 40 4.04 1.77 0.75
C VAL A 40 4.26 2.84 -0.33
N GLY A 41 5.45 2.86 -0.95
CA GLY A 41 5.78 3.79 -2.02
C GLY A 41 4.86 3.64 -3.23
N GLU A 42 4.61 2.41 -3.67
CA GLU A 42 3.76 2.11 -4.81
C GLU A 42 2.31 2.55 -4.55
N ALA A 43 1.77 2.24 -3.37
CA ALA A 43 0.43 2.68 -2.98
C ALA A 43 0.29 4.21 -3.02
N LEU A 44 1.32 4.94 -2.53
CA LEU A 44 1.36 6.40 -2.59
C LEU A 44 1.47 6.91 -4.03
N THR A 45 2.33 6.33 -4.87
CA THR A 45 2.47 6.77 -6.26
C THR A 45 1.20 6.50 -7.08
N ASN A 46 0.49 5.41 -6.76
CA ASN A 46 -0.74 5.04 -7.45
C ASN A 46 -1.89 6.01 -7.13
N ILE A 47 -1.95 6.56 -5.91
CA ILE A 47 -2.99 7.52 -5.49
C ILE A 47 -2.57 8.99 -5.68
N ALA A 48 -1.32 9.26 -6.08
CA ALA A 48 -0.75 10.61 -6.14
C ALA A 48 -1.47 11.56 -7.12
N ALA A 49 -2.12 11.03 -8.16
CA ALA A 49 -2.87 11.82 -9.13
C ALA A 49 -4.27 12.24 -8.63
N THR A 50 -4.67 11.82 -7.43
CA THR A 50 -5.98 12.15 -6.83
C THR A 50 -5.89 13.39 -5.93
N GLN A 51 -6.91 14.25 -5.97
CA GLN A 51 -6.94 15.49 -5.17
C GLN A 51 -7.30 15.23 -3.69
N ILE A 52 -6.33 14.75 -2.90
CA ILE A 52 -6.51 14.43 -1.47
C ILE A 52 -6.12 15.61 -0.56
N GLY A 53 -5.07 16.35 -0.94
CA GLY A 53 -4.48 17.42 -0.12
C GLY A 53 -3.39 16.89 0.82
N ASP A 54 -3.59 17.06 2.14
CA ASP A 54 -2.61 16.62 3.15
C ASP A 54 -2.44 15.09 3.15
N ILE A 55 -1.20 14.63 3.09
CA ILE A 55 -0.80 13.21 3.13
C ILE A 55 -1.34 12.49 4.38
N LYS A 56 -1.56 13.22 5.50
CA LYS A 56 -2.11 12.64 6.73
C LYS A 56 -3.53 12.10 6.57
N ARG A 57 -4.24 12.47 5.50
CA ARG A 57 -5.55 11.92 5.12
C ARG A 57 -5.45 10.51 4.53
N ILE A 58 -4.29 10.12 4.01
CA ILE A 58 -4.04 8.76 3.51
C ILE A 58 -3.86 7.83 4.70
N LYS A 59 -4.68 6.77 4.76
CA LYS A 59 -4.60 5.72 5.77
C LYS A 59 -4.28 4.40 5.08
N LEU A 60 -3.31 3.67 5.61
CA LEU A 60 -2.84 2.42 5.04
C LEU A 60 -3.37 1.24 5.86
N SER A 61 -3.81 0.19 5.15
CA SER A 61 -4.03 -1.13 5.73
C SER A 61 -2.84 -2.01 5.35
N ALA A 62 -2.07 -2.45 6.34
CA ALA A 62 -0.93 -3.34 6.12
C ALA A 62 -1.37 -4.79 6.37
N ASN A 63 -1.34 -5.60 5.32
CA ASN A 63 -1.65 -7.04 5.40
C ASN A 63 -0.35 -7.84 5.25
N TRP A 64 0.07 -8.54 6.30
CA TRP A 64 1.39 -9.19 6.41
C TRP A 64 1.33 -10.70 6.17
N MET A 65 1.78 -11.16 5.01
CA MET A 65 1.78 -12.57 4.62
C MET A 65 3.21 -13.11 4.68
N ALA A 66 3.42 -14.15 5.47
CA ALA A 66 4.70 -14.85 5.58
C ALA A 66 4.47 -16.36 5.76
N ALA A 67 5.40 -17.18 5.26
CA ALA A 67 5.38 -18.62 5.51
C ALA A 67 6.00 -18.91 6.90
N ALA A 68 5.16 -18.85 7.95
CA ALA A 68 5.63 -19.01 9.32
C ALA A 68 6.39 -20.33 9.53
N GLY A 69 7.57 -20.26 10.16
CA GLY A 69 8.44 -21.40 10.43
C GLY A 69 9.36 -21.82 9.26
N HIS A 70 9.26 -21.16 8.09
CA HIS A 70 10.26 -21.33 7.03
C HIS A 70 11.56 -20.59 7.43
N PRO A 71 12.76 -21.21 7.26
CA PRO A 71 14.02 -20.59 7.67
C PRO A 71 14.19 -19.18 7.09
N GLY A 72 14.33 -18.19 7.98
CA GLY A 72 14.56 -16.78 7.62
C GLY A 72 13.29 -15.92 7.50
N GLU A 73 12.11 -16.48 7.26
CA GLU A 73 10.86 -15.73 7.03
C GLU A 73 10.31 -15.09 8.32
N ASP A 74 10.41 -15.79 9.47
CA ASP A 74 9.91 -15.28 10.75
C ASP A 74 10.71 -14.06 11.24
N ALA A 75 12.04 -14.18 11.22
CA ALA A 75 12.94 -13.09 11.63
C ALA A 75 12.88 -11.90 10.67
N ALA A 76 12.47 -12.13 9.43
CA ALA A 76 12.32 -11.10 8.43
C ALA A 76 10.99 -10.34 8.56
N CYS A 77 9.88 -11.04 8.78
CA CYS A 77 8.57 -10.43 9.02
C CYS A 77 8.58 -9.56 10.30
N MET A 78 9.31 -9.97 11.35
CA MET A 78 9.45 -9.18 12.59
C MET A 78 10.32 -7.92 12.44
N LYS A 79 11.08 -7.77 11.36
CA LYS A 79 12.01 -6.64 11.12
C LYS A 79 11.43 -5.55 10.21
N LEU A 80 10.16 -5.66 9.81
CA LEU A 80 9.43 -4.69 8.99
C LEU A 80 8.90 -3.54 9.86
#